data_AF-A0A2N2LUL6-F1
#
_entry.id   AF-A0A2N2LUL6-F1
#
_cell.length_a   1.000
_cell.length_b   1.000
_cell.length_c   1.000
_cell.angle_alpha   90.00
_cell.angle_beta   90.00
_cell.angle_gamma   90.00
#
_symmetry.space_group_name_H-M   'P 1'
#
loop_
_entity.id
_entity.type
_entity.pdbx_description
1 polymer ?
#
loop_
_entity_poly.entity_id
_entity_poly.type
_entity_poly.pdbx_seq_one_letter_code
_entity_poly.pdbx_strand_id
1 'polypeptide(L)'
;SAQKINDLISALQNAVTGALVFKGGYDAATNTPNLDSSPPAGTVLQGYTYVVTVAGNFYTEAVQVGDMVIAKQDNPSALGHWTLVNKNIPDILDASETQKGIVELATGAESLTGTDNTRAVHPAGLKYTLDNRPATETVRGLIELATQAEANTGTDAERAITPATLKGVLATTGTLTLARKYTQLLTTSASSYTITHGLATQNVSVSVRDTATPFAEVEVDVTIPNATTVVIAFNTAPVANKYQVAIIG
;
A
#
# COMPACT_ATOMS: atom_id res chain seq x y z
N SER A 1 -73.32 -31.57 -21.11
CA SER A 1 -72.70 -30.22 -21.06
C SER A 1 -72.31 -29.82 -19.64
N ALA A 2 -73.06 -30.21 -18.60
CA ALA A 2 -72.73 -29.92 -17.20
C ALA A 2 -71.34 -30.42 -16.74
N GLN A 3 -70.92 -31.63 -17.13
CA GLN A 3 -69.60 -32.16 -16.76
C GLN A 3 -68.45 -31.28 -17.27
N LYS A 4 -68.47 -30.88 -18.55
CA LYS A 4 -67.46 -29.99 -19.14
C LYS A 4 -67.42 -28.61 -18.47
N ILE A 5 -68.57 -28.10 -18.04
CA ILE A 5 -68.64 -26.84 -17.28
C ILE A 5 -68.00 -27.02 -15.91
N ASN A 6 -68.28 -28.12 -15.21
CA ASN A 6 -67.68 -28.42 -13.91
C ASN A 6 -66.17 -28.67 -14.01
N ASP A 7 -65.70 -29.31 -15.09
CA ASP A 7 -64.28 -29.53 -15.35
C ASP A 7 -63.56 -28.20 -15.64
N LEU A 8 -64.18 -27.29 -16.41
CA LEU A 8 -63.67 -25.93 -16.65
C LEU A 8 -63.64 -25.08 -15.38
N ILE A 9 -64.67 -25.17 -14.54
CA ILE A 9 -64.72 -24.49 -13.24
C ILE A 9 -63.61 -25.03 -12.33
N SER A 10 -63.43 -26.35 -12.28
CA SER A 10 -62.38 -27.00 -11.48
C SER A 10 -60.98 -26.64 -11.98
N ALA A 11 -60.78 -26.57 -13.30
CA ALA A 11 -59.52 -26.14 -13.90
C ALA A 11 -59.22 -24.66 -13.63
N LEU A 12 -60.23 -23.78 -13.68
CA LEU A 12 -60.10 -22.37 -13.33
C LEU A 12 -59.82 -22.18 -11.84
N GLN A 13 -60.51 -22.92 -10.97
CA GLN A 13 -60.28 -22.92 -9.53
C GLN A 13 -58.86 -23.40 -9.21
N ASN A 14 -58.39 -24.49 -9.83
CA ASN A 14 -57.02 -24.98 -9.67
C ASN A 14 -55.95 -24.01 -10.22
N ALA A 15 -56.27 -23.25 -11.28
CA ALA A 15 -55.37 -22.21 -11.79
C ALA A 15 -55.29 -20.99 -10.85
N VAL A 16 -56.34 -20.74 -10.06
CA VAL A 16 -56.44 -19.61 -9.13
C VAL A 16 -55.90 -19.97 -7.74
N THR A 17 -56.01 -21.22 -7.28
CA THR A 17 -55.59 -21.66 -5.94
C THR A 17 -54.08 -21.68 -5.71
N GLY A 18 -53.26 -21.50 -6.75
CA GLY A 18 -51.79 -21.37 -6.64
C GLY A 18 -51.23 -20.04 -7.15
N ALA A 19 -52.07 -19.13 -7.68
CA ALA A 19 -51.61 -17.88 -8.25
C ALA A 19 -51.42 -16.81 -7.16
N LEU A 20 -50.27 -16.12 -7.19
CA LEU A 20 -50.14 -14.85 -6.47
C LEU A 20 -50.96 -13.80 -7.22
N VAL A 21 -52.03 -13.31 -6.59
CA VAL A 21 -52.93 -12.31 -7.17
C VAL A 21 -52.56 -10.94 -6.63
N PHE A 22 -51.93 -10.11 -7.46
CA PHE A 22 -51.58 -8.74 -7.05
C PHE A 22 -52.84 -7.89 -6.87
N LYS A 23 -53.04 -7.35 -5.67
CA LYS A 23 -54.20 -6.55 -5.27
C LYS A 23 -53.92 -5.05 -5.18
N GLY A 24 -52.66 -4.63 -5.28
CA GLY A 24 -52.26 -3.23 -5.23
C GLY A 24 -51.42 -2.89 -4.00
N GLY A 25 -51.47 -1.60 -3.62
CA GLY A 25 -50.73 -1.06 -2.48
C GLY A 25 -51.37 -1.36 -1.13
N TYR A 26 -50.54 -1.47 -0.09
CA TYR A 26 -50.93 -1.53 1.32
C TYR A 26 -50.20 -0.43 2.10
N ASP A 27 -50.96 0.45 2.74
CA ASP A 27 -50.47 1.45 3.69
C ASP A 27 -50.43 0.82 5.09
N ALA A 28 -49.24 0.54 5.61
CA ALA A 28 -49.05 -0.08 6.91
C ALA A 28 -49.12 0.93 8.07
N ALA A 29 -49.10 2.24 7.80
CA ALA A 29 -49.29 3.25 8.84
C ALA A 29 -50.78 3.38 9.21
N THR A 30 -51.67 3.22 8.22
CA THR A 30 -53.12 3.34 8.41
C THR A 30 -53.88 2.03 8.25
N ASN A 31 -53.19 0.90 8.04
CA ASN A 31 -53.77 -0.41 7.74
C ASN A 31 -54.82 -0.31 6.61
N THR A 32 -54.40 0.19 5.44
CA THR A 32 -55.29 0.45 4.30
C THR A 32 -54.77 -0.23 3.04
N PRO A 33 -55.50 -1.20 2.44
CA PRO A 33 -56.76 -1.78 2.93
C PRO A 33 -56.57 -2.48 4.30
N ASN A 34 -57.66 -2.67 5.06
CA ASN A 34 -57.59 -3.39 6.33
C ASN A 34 -57.17 -4.84 6.06
N LEU A 35 -55.98 -5.23 6.51
CA LEU A 35 -55.43 -6.57 6.35
C LEU A 35 -55.18 -7.28 7.70
N ASP A 36 -55.13 -6.55 8.82
CA ASP A 36 -54.77 -7.11 10.13
C ASP A 36 -55.77 -6.90 11.28
N SER A 37 -56.76 -6.01 11.11
CA SER A 37 -57.75 -5.66 12.15
C SER A 37 -59.12 -6.27 11.82
N SER A 38 -59.14 -7.60 11.69
CA SER A 38 -60.33 -8.36 11.28
C SER A 38 -60.90 -7.89 9.92
N PRO A 39 -60.18 -8.13 8.81
CA PRO A 39 -60.67 -7.79 7.47
C PRO A 39 -62.09 -8.36 7.25
N PRO A 40 -63.00 -7.62 6.58
CA PRO A 40 -64.36 -8.12 6.37
C PRO A 40 -64.34 -9.48 5.65
N ALA A 41 -65.23 -10.39 6.04
CA ALA A 41 -65.28 -11.73 5.44
C ALA A 41 -65.40 -11.66 3.91
N GLY A 42 -64.57 -12.42 3.21
CA GLY A 42 -64.51 -12.48 1.74
C GLY A 42 -63.68 -11.39 1.07
N THR A 43 -63.08 -10.45 1.82
CA THR A 43 -62.30 -9.34 1.22
C THR A 43 -60.84 -9.69 0.92
N VAL A 44 -60.28 -10.63 1.67
CA VAL A 44 -58.92 -11.14 1.47
C VAL A 44 -59.00 -12.65 1.29
N LEU A 45 -58.59 -13.11 0.11
CA LEU A 45 -58.55 -14.53 -0.26
C LEU A 45 -57.11 -15.02 -0.32
N GLN A 46 -56.93 -16.35 -0.23
CA GLN A 46 -55.64 -17.00 -0.38
C GLN A 46 -54.92 -16.53 -1.67
N GLY A 47 -53.62 -16.29 -1.58
CA GLY A 47 -52.78 -15.85 -2.70
C GLY A 47 -52.84 -14.34 -2.97
N TYR A 48 -53.74 -13.60 -2.32
CA TYR A 48 -53.79 -12.14 -2.46
C TYR A 48 -52.48 -11.53 -1.96
N THR A 49 -51.88 -10.73 -2.83
CA THR A 49 -50.55 -10.16 -2.67
C THR A 49 -50.64 -8.65 -2.73
N TYR A 50 -50.13 -7.99 -1.71
CA TYR A 50 -50.09 -6.53 -1.60
C TYR A 50 -48.64 -6.07 -1.51
N VAL A 51 -48.34 -4.91 -2.09
CA VAL A 51 -47.03 -4.25 -1.94
C VAL A 51 -47.19 -3.11 -0.94
N VAL A 52 -46.32 -3.05 0.06
CA VAL A 52 -46.33 -1.98 1.06
C VAL A 52 -45.96 -0.67 0.37
N THR A 53 -46.85 0.32 0.41
CA THR A 53 -46.65 1.66 -0.19
C THR A 53 -46.28 2.72 0.85
N VAL A 54 -46.58 2.47 2.12
CA VAL A 54 -46.20 3.31 3.27
C VAL A 54 -45.75 2.40 4.40
N ALA A 55 -44.58 2.68 4.97
CA ALA A 55 -44.00 1.88 6.05
C ALA A 55 -44.82 1.99 7.34
N GLY A 56 -44.80 0.93 8.15
CA GLY A 56 -45.56 0.86 9.38
C GLY A 56 -45.51 -0.56 9.96
N ASN A 57 -46.54 -0.92 10.70
CA ASN A 57 -46.63 -2.24 11.32
C ASN A 57 -47.68 -3.08 10.59
N PHE A 58 -47.38 -4.36 10.38
CA PHE A 58 -48.32 -5.38 9.98
C PHE A 58 -48.44 -6.38 11.11
N TYR A 59 -49.54 -6.34 11.87
CA TYR A 59 -49.61 -6.94 13.21
C TYR A 59 -48.43 -6.45 14.10
N THR A 60 -47.55 -7.37 14.54
CA THR A 60 -46.38 -7.06 15.38
C THR A 60 -45.10 -6.84 14.59
N GLU A 61 -45.10 -7.09 13.28
CA GLU A 61 -43.92 -7.00 12.42
C GLU A 61 -43.82 -5.63 11.77
N ALA A 62 -42.63 -5.03 11.75
CA ALA A 62 -42.37 -3.81 11.00
C ALA A 62 -42.20 -4.15 9.50
N VAL A 63 -42.94 -3.45 8.64
CA VAL A 63 -42.86 -3.58 7.19
C VAL A 63 -42.48 -2.25 6.54
N GLN A 64 -41.62 -2.30 5.52
CA GLN A 64 -41.09 -1.14 4.81
C GLN A 64 -41.70 -1.00 3.41
N VAL A 65 -41.64 0.20 2.84
CA VAL A 65 -42.11 0.45 1.46
C VAL A 65 -41.39 -0.50 0.49
N GLY A 66 -42.16 -1.23 -0.32
CA GLY A 66 -41.66 -2.22 -1.27
C GLY A 66 -41.68 -3.67 -0.77
N ASP A 67 -41.96 -3.92 0.51
CA ASP A 67 -42.22 -5.27 1.02
C ASP A 67 -43.51 -5.85 0.43
N MET A 68 -43.63 -7.17 0.38
CA MET A 68 -44.85 -7.85 -0.07
C MET A 68 -45.51 -8.63 1.07
N VAL A 69 -46.83 -8.53 1.14
CA VAL A 69 -47.66 -9.23 2.12
C VAL A 69 -48.60 -10.16 1.36
N ILE A 70 -48.51 -11.47 1.62
CA ILE A 70 -49.20 -12.52 0.85
C ILE A 70 -50.11 -13.34 1.77
N ALA A 71 -51.40 -13.41 1.48
CA ALA A 71 -52.35 -14.20 2.27
C ALA A 71 -52.16 -15.70 2.01
N LYS A 72 -51.99 -16.50 3.08
CA LYS A 72 -51.83 -17.96 3.00
C LYS A 72 -53.17 -18.71 2.98
N GLN A 73 -54.25 -18.03 3.30
CA GLN A 73 -55.60 -18.60 3.35
C GLN A 73 -56.66 -17.50 3.16
N ASP A 74 -57.90 -17.92 2.97
CA ASP A 74 -59.06 -17.02 3.00
C ASP A 74 -59.31 -16.49 4.41
N ASN A 75 -59.77 -15.24 4.48
CA ASN A 75 -60.16 -14.57 5.73
C ASN A 75 -59.07 -14.66 6.83
N PRO A 76 -57.84 -14.22 6.54
CA PRO A 76 -56.75 -14.27 7.51
C PRO A 76 -57.05 -13.38 8.74
N SER A 77 -56.70 -13.87 9.92
CA SER A 77 -57.05 -13.26 11.22
C SER A 77 -55.86 -13.17 12.18
N ALA A 78 -54.69 -13.68 11.77
CA ALA A 78 -53.46 -13.66 12.56
C ALA A 78 -52.24 -13.54 11.64
N LEU A 79 -51.14 -13.03 12.17
CA LEU A 79 -49.86 -12.89 11.45
C LEU A 79 -49.39 -14.20 10.78
N GLY A 80 -49.57 -15.35 11.44
CA GLY A 80 -49.18 -16.66 10.89
C GLY A 80 -49.93 -17.09 9.62
N HIS A 81 -51.02 -16.40 9.27
CA HIS A 81 -51.80 -16.60 8.05
C HIS A 81 -51.27 -15.80 6.86
N TRP A 82 -50.14 -15.13 7.04
CA TRP A 82 -49.49 -14.33 6.01
C TRP A 82 -48.06 -14.81 5.78
N THR A 83 -47.59 -14.64 4.56
CA THR A 83 -46.17 -14.69 4.20
C THR A 83 -45.73 -13.26 3.95
N LEU A 84 -44.76 -12.80 4.73
CA LEU A 84 -44.09 -11.52 4.51
C LEU A 84 -42.84 -11.77 3.67
N VAL A 85 -42.76 -11.15 2.50
CA VAL A 85 -41.54 -11.10 1.70
C VAL A 85 -40.98 -9.70 1.87
N ASN A 86 -40.05 -9.57 2.80
CA ASN A 86 -39.44 -8.29 3.13
C ASN A 86 -38.07 -8.15 2.46
N LYS A 87 -37.67 -6.89 2.23
CA LYS A 87 -36.28 -6.52 1.92
C LYS A 87 -35.37 -6.63 3.14
N ASN A 88 -35.93 -6.79 4.33
CA ASN A 88 -35.19 -6.93 5.57
C ASN A 88 -34.35 -8.21 5.50
N ILE A 89 -33.11 -8.09 5.02
CA ILE A 89 -32.05 -9.04 5.30
C ILE A 89 -31.91 -9.00 6.83
N PRO A 90 -32.33 -10.03 7.58
CA PRO A 90 -32.45 -9.92 9.04
C PRO A 90 -31.12 -9.71 9.78
N ASP A 91 -29.98 -9.79 9.09
CA ASP A 91 -28.63 -9.70 9.63
C ASP A 91 -27.69 -9.10 8.57
N ILE A 92 -27.84 -7.81 8.26
CA ILE A 92 -26.68 -7.07 7.75
C ILE A 92 -25.79 -6.81 8.96
N LEU A 93 -25.00 -7.83 9.30
CA LEU A 93 -24.03 -7.74 10.37
C LEU A 93 -22.78 -7.05 9.84
N ASP A 94 -22.18 -6.21 10.67
CA ASP A 94 -20.83 -5.72 10.40
C ASP A 94 -19.89 -6.93 10.34
N ALA A 95 -18.93 -6.87 9.42
CA ALA A 95 -17.91 -7.91 9.36
C ALA A 95 -17.08 -7.89 10.64
N SER A 96 -16.70 -9.07 11.11
CA SER A 96 -15.72 -9.24 12.18
C SER A 96 -14.69 -10.28 11.77
N GLU A 97 -13.64 -10.45 12.58
CA GLU A 97 -12.63 -11.48 12.34
C GLU A 97 -13.21 -12.91 12.35
N THR A 98 -14.38 -13.11 12.97
CA THR A 98 -15.05 -14.41 13.08
C THR A 98 -16.34 -14.53 12.27
N GLN A 99 -16.87 -13.43 11.73
CA GLN A 99 -18.16 -13.39 11.05
C GLN A 99 -18.08 -12.61 9.75
N LYS A 100 -18.58 -13.19 8.66
CA LYS A 100 -18.75 -12.47 7.40
C LYS A 100 -19.86 -11.42 7.57
N GLY A 101 -19.63 -10.23 7.03
CA GLY A 101 -20.57 -9.12 7.09
C GLY A 101 -20.27 -8.08 6.01
N ILE A 102 -20.89 -6.92 6.13
CA ILE A 102 -20.55 -5.75 5.31
C ILE A 102 -19.52 -4.87 6.04
N VAL A 103 -18.81 -4.04 5.29
CA VAL A 103 -17.86 -3.06 5.81
C VAL A 103 -18.02 -1.74 5.07
N GLU A 104 -17.80 -0.64 5.77
CA GLU A 104 -17.55 0.65 5.14
C GLU A 104 -16.09 0.72 4.65
N LEU A 105 -15.83 1.50 3.59
CA LEU A 105 -14.47 1.75 3.13
C LEU A 105 -13.84 2.87 3.95
N ALA A 106 -12.64 2.61 4.47
CA ALA A 106 -11.87 3.61 5.19
C ALA A 106 -11.41 4.73 4.24
N THR A 107 -11.44 5.96 4.74
CA THR A 107 -10.77 7.10 4.09
C THR A 107 -9.25 6.93 4.14
N GLY A 108 -8.52 7.72 3.33
CA GLY A 108 -7.06 7.76 3.38
C GLY A 108 -6.52 8.18 4.76
N ALA A 109 -7.16 9.16 5.41
CA ALA A 109 -6.75 9.65 6.73
C ALA A 109 -6.93 8.58 7.82
N GLU A 110 -8.02 7.83 7.78
CA GLU A 110 -8.27 6.71 8.70
C GLU A 110 -7.25 5.59 8.47
N SER A 111 -6.98 5.26 7.20
CA SER A 111 -5.96 4.27 6.82
C SER A 111 -4.55 4.68 7.25
N LEU A 112 -4.22 5.97 7.25
CA LEU A 112 -2.92 6.49 7.71
C LEU A 112 -2.82 6.49 9.23
N THR A 113 -3.92 6.77 9.94
CA THR A 113 -3.99 6.71 11.41
C THR A 113 -3.88 5.27 11.91
N GLY A 114 -4.51 4.33 11.21
CA GLY A 114 -4.29 2.89 11.41
C GLY A 114 -4.87 2.30 12.70
N THR A 115 -5.88 2.95 13.31
CA THR A 115 -6.52 2.48 14.55
C THR A 115 -7.87 1.83 14.36
N ASP A 116 -8.46 1.96 13.17
CA ASP A 116 -9.79 1.43 12.84
C ASP A 116 -9.72 -0.05 12.45
N ASN A 117 -10.49 -0.89 13.12
CA ASN A 117 -10.62 -2.33 12.88
C ASN A 117 -11.97 -2.74 12.27
N THR A 118 -12.83 -1.77 11.94
CA THR A 118 -14.21 -1.99 11.44
C THR A 118 -14.36 -1.70 9.95
N ARG A 119 -13.45 -0.89 9.38
CA ARG A 119 -13.48 -0.50 7.97
C ARG A 119 -12.41 -1.18 7.13
N ALA A 120 -12.70 -1.37 5.84
CA ALA A 120 -11.76 -1.95 4.89
C ALA A 120 -10.93 -0.89 4.16
N VAL A 121 -9.64 -1.16 3.99
CA VAL A 121 -8.74 -0.33 3.17
C VAL A 121 -8.94 -0.65 1.69
N HIS A 122 -9.07 0.39 0.86
CA HIS A 122 -9.14 0.30 -0.60
C HIS A 122 -7.83 0.78 -1.28
N PRO A 123 -7.56 0.46 -2.57
CA PRO A 123 -6.29 0.80 -3.24
C PRO A 123 -5.89 2.28 -3.20
N ALA A 124 -6.83 3.22 -3.38
CA ALA A 124 -6.52 4.65 -3.33
C ALA A 124 -6.12 5.12 -1.93
N GLY A 125 -6.67 4.48 -0.90
CA GLY A 125 -6.41 4.76 0.52
C GLY A 125 -5.10 4.16 0.97
N LEU A 126 -4.78 2.94 0.51
CA LEU A 126 -3.45 2.37 0.66
C LEU A 126 -2.38 3.26 0.01
N LYS A 127 -2.62 3.76 -1.21
CA LYS A 127 -1.70 4.70 -1.87
C LYS A 127 -1.49 5.95 -1.02
N TYR A 128 -2.56 6.55 -0.50
CA TYR A 128 -2.48 7.69 0.41
C TYR A 128 -1.60 7.39 1.64
N THR A 129 -1.82 6.24 2.30
CA THR A 129 -1.00 5.84 3.46
C THR A 129 0.49 5.69 3.10
N LEU A 130 0.81 5.14 1.93
CA LEU A 130 2.19 4.99 1.48
C LEU A 130 2.83 6.34 1.15
N ASP A 131 2.13 7.22 0.42
CA ASP A 131 2.67 8.53 0.05
C ASP A 131 2.88 9.45 1.25
N ASN A 132 2.11 9.29 2.32
CA ASN A 132 2.07 10.19 3.48
C ASN A 132 2.73 9.61 4.75
N ARG A 133 3.54 8.56 4.64
CA ARG A 133 4.30 7.98 5.76
C ARG A 133 5.82 8.06 5.52
N PRO A 134 6.41 9.26 5.46
CA PRO A 134 7.85 9.43 5.31
C PRO A 134 8.59 8.94 6.56
N ALA A 135 9.81 8.44 6.37
CA ALA A 135 10.72 8.15 7.46
C ALA A 135 11.22 9.44 8.10
N THR A 136 11.38 9.43 9.42
CA THR A 136 12.05 10.49 10.19
C THR A 136 13.06 9.83 11.13
N GLU A 137 13.90 10.64 11.79
CA GLU A 137 14.85 10.12 12.79
C GLU A 137 14.16 9.36 13.94
N THR A 138 12.90 9.69 14.24
CA THR A 138 12.13 9.08 15.34
C THR A 138 11.07 8.08 14.88
N VAL A 139 10.66 8.11 13.61
CA VAL A 139 9.53 7.32 13.09
C VAL A 139 9.95 6.58 11.83
N ARG A 140 9.72 5.26 11.81
CA ARG A 140 9.95 4.45 10.61
C ARG A 140 8.93 4.81 9.52
N GLY A 141 9.41 4.94 8.29
CA GLY A 141 8.56 5.23 7.12
C GLY A 141 9.24 4.86 5.82
N LEU A 142 8.68 5.34 4.71
CA LEU A 142 9.26 5.23 3.39
C LEU A 142 10.31 6.32 3.18
N ILE A 143 11.36 5.98 2.45
CA ILE A 143 12.46 6.90 2.14
C ILE A 143 12.72 6.89 0.63
N GLU A 144 12.94 8.07 0.06
CA GLU A 144 13.36 8.20 -1.33
C GLU A 144 14.89 8.04 -1.45
N LEU A 145 15.37 7.56 -2.59
CA LEU A 145 16.80 7.48 -2.87
C LEU A 145 17.30 8.82 -3.41
N ALA A 146 18.39 9.33 -2.84
CA ALA A 146 19.02 10.54 -3.33
C ALA A 146 19.56 10.34 -4.75
N THR A 147 19.43 11.36 -5.58
CA THR A 147 20.15 11.48 -6.85
C THR A 147 21.63 11.78 -6.60
N GLN A 148 22.47 11.62 -7.62
CA GLN A 148 23.89 11.97 -7.48
C GLN A 148 24.12 13.46 -7.18
N ALA A 149 23.28 14.34 -7.72
CA ALA A 149 23.39 15.78 -7.48
C ALA A 149 23.05 16.15 -6.02
N GLU A 150 21.99 15.56 -5.48
CA GLU A 150 21.60 15.72 -4.08
C GLU A 150 22.67 15.14 -3.14
N ALA A 151 23.18 13.94 -3.45
CA ALA A 151 24.27 13.31 -2.72
C ALA A 151 25.54 14.17 -2.69
N ASN A 152 25.90 14.80 -3.82
CA ASN A 152 27.05 15.71 -3.90
C ASN A 152 26.82 17.02 -3.14
N THR A 153 25.57 17.50 -3.06
CA THR A 153 25.21 18.72 -2.34
C THR A 153 25.24 18.49 -0.82
N GLY A 154 24.77 17.32 -0.36
CA GLY A 154 24.93 16.87 1.03
C GLY A 154 24.10 17.63 2.07
N THR A 155 23.02 18.30 1.66
CA THR A 155 22.14 19.07 2.57
C THR A 155 20.80 18.39 2.88
N ASP A 156 20.43 17.37 2.10
CA ASP A 156 19.16 16.67 2.23
C ASP A 156 19.26 15.56 3.29
N ALA A 157 18.42 15.66 4.32
CA ALA A 157 18.35 14.69 5.42
C ALA A 157 17.20 13.66 5.25
N GLU A 158 16.35 13.82 4.24
CA GLU A 158 15.15 13.00 4.03
C GLU A 158 15.37 11.86 3.03
N ARG A 159 16.52 11.83 2.34
CA ARG A 159 16.82 10.83 1.30
C ARG A 159 17.98 9.90 1.67
N ALA A 160 17.87 8.65 1.24
CA ALA A 160 18.88 7.62 1.45
C ALA A 160 19.96 7.62 0.35
N ILE A 161 21.21 7.44 0.75
CA ILE A 161 22.33 7.21 -0.16
C ILE A 161 22.41 5.73 -0.53
N THR A 162 22.68 5.44 -1.80
CA THR A 162 22.97 4.10 -2.30
C THR A 162 24.48 3.88 -2.47
N PRO A 163 24.96 2.63 -2.54
CA PRO A 163 26.36 2.38 -2.90
C PRO A 163 26.80 3.06 -4.21
N ALA A 164 25.90 3.21 -5.18
CA ALA A 164 26.18 3.88 -6.44
C ALA A 164 26.40 5.39 -6.26
N THR A 165 25.50 6.07 -5.53
CA THR A 165 25.62 7.51 -5.29
C THR A 165 26.76 7.84 -4.34
N LEU A 166 27.01 6.99 -3.33
CA LEU A 166 28.19 7.08 -2.49
C LEU A 166 29.49 6.95 -3.30
N LYS A 167 29.57 5.97 -4.22
CA LYS A 167 30.73 5.82 -5.11
C LYS A 167 30.98 7.08 -5.93
N GLY A 168 29.93 7.72 -6.43
CA GLY A 168 30.02 8.98 -7.18
C GLY A 168 30.51 10.15 -6.31
N VAL A 169 30.01 10.29 -5.08
CA VAL A 169 30.47 11.32 -4.13
C VAL A 169 31.97 11.14 -3.83
N LEU A 170 32.42 9.90 -3.68
CA LEU A 170 33.82 9.58 -3.40
C LEU A 170 34.73 9.68 -4.64
N ALA A 171 34.17 9.92 -5.83
CA ALA A 171 34.87 9.93 -7.12
C ALA A 171 35.70 8.65 -7.39
N THR A 172 35.33 7.52 -6.78
CA THR A 172 36.10 6.28 -6.85
C THR A 172 35.69 5.49 -8.08
N THR A 173 36.61 5.22 -9.01
CA THR A 173 36.35 4.33 -10.16
C THR A 173 36.49 2.83 -9.81
N GLY A 174 37.06 2.48 -8.65
CA GLY A 174 37.28 1.09 -8.16
C GLY A 174 36.79 0.79 -6.72
N THR A 175 37.30 -0.29 -6.12
CA THR A 175 37.13 -0.63 -4.67
C THR A 175 37.76 0.48 -3.82
N LEU A 176 37.23 0.75 -2.62
CA LEU A 176 37.72 1.77 -1.65
C LEU A 176 39.13 1.47 -1.09
N THR A 177 40.10 1.18 -1.94
CA THR A 177 41.42 0.70 -1.50
C THR A 177 42.45 1.81 -1.36
N LEU A 178 42.19 3.06 -1.78
CA LEU A 178 43.16 4.16 -1.69
C LEU A 178 42.45 5.50 -1.49
N ALA A 179 42.43 6.02 -0.25
CA ALA A 179 42.38 7.46 -0.05
C ALA A 179 43.56 8.07 -0.83
N ARG A 180 43.30 8.87 -1.88
CA ARG A 180 44.24 9.75 -2.61
C ARG A 180 45.72 9.29 -2.56
N LYS A 181 45.98 8.02 -2.89
CA LYS A 181 47.31 7.42 -2.79
C LYS A 181 47.78 7.03 -4.17
N TYR A 182 48.95 7.52 -4.54
CA TYR A 182 49.68 7.16 -5.74
C TYR A 182 50.91 6.34 -5.34
N THR A 183 51.29 5.36 -6.15
CA THR A 183 52.53 4.60 -5.92
C THR A 183 53.31 4.41 -7.21
N GLN A 184 54.63 4.53 -7.16
CA GLN A 184 55.52 4.31 -8.31
C GLN A 184 56.79 3.56 -7.88
N LEU A 185 57.18 2.56 -8.67
CA LEU A 185 58.48 1.90 -8.59
C LEU A 185 59.54 2.73 -9.33
N LEU A 186 60.73 2.91 -8.73
CA LEU A 186 61.84 3.60 -9.37
C LEU A 186 62.63 2.63 -10.26
N THR A 187 62.38 2.64 -11.57
CA THR A 187 62.87 1.62 -12.51
C THR A 187 64.25 1.90 -13.11
N THR A 188 64.79 3.09 -12.94
CA THR A 188 66.11 3.50 -13.43
C THR A 188 67.04 3.82 -12.26
N SER A 189 68.34 3.97 -12.52
CA SER A 189 69.29 4.53 -11.54
C SER A 189 69.49 6.02 -11.82
N ALA A 190 68.98 6.88 -10.94
CA ALA A 190 69.10 8.33 -11.05
C ALA A 190 69.16 8.96 -9.65
N SER A 191 69.85 10.08 -9.49
CA SER A 191 69.88 10.81 -8.21
C SER A 191 68.62 11.66 -7.99
N SER A 192 67.76 11.82 -8.99
CA SER A 192 66.51 12.57 -8.88
C SER A 192 65.41 11.96 -9.75
N TYR A 193 64.18 11.93 -9.23
CA TYR A 193 63.00 11.45 -9.94
C TYR A 193 61.87 12.46 -9.80
N THR A 194 61.28 12.87 -10.93
CA THR A 194 60.02 13.59 -10.96
C THR A 194 58.87 12.61 -11.10
N ILE A 195 57.96 12.60 -10.13
CA ILE A 195 56.84 11.68 -10.01
C ILE A 195 55.54 12.46 -10.18
N THR A 196 54.78 12.11 -11.21
CA THR A 196 53.46 12.71 -11.49
C THR A 196 52.37 11.88 -10.81
N HIS A 197 51.85 12.36 -9.69
CA HIS A 197 50.85 11.66 -8.87
C HIS A 197 49.41 12.06 -9.17
N GLY A 198 49.18 13.24 -9.75
CA GLY A 198 47.84 13.68 -10.20
C GLY A 198 46.80 13.87 -9.09
N LEU A 199 47.23 13.98 -7.82
CA LEU A 199 46.32 14.11 -6.68
C LEU A 199 45.68 15.50 -6.54
N ALA A 200 46.03 16.47 -7.39
CA ALA A 200 45.49 17.83 -7.39
C ALA A 200 45.53 18.53 -6.00
N THR A 201 46.58 18.27 -5.22
CA THR A 201 46.85 18.89 -3.92
C THR A 201 48.36 18.92 -3.65
N GLN A 202 48.84 19.96 -2.97
CA GLN A 202 50.21 20.05 -2.48
C GLN A 202 50.37 19.48 -1.06
N ASN A 203 49.26 19.26 -0.34
CA ASN A 203 49.28 18.65 0.99
C ASN A 203 49.47 17.14 0.83
N VAL A 204 50.70 16.73 0.53
CA VAL A 204 51.04 15.33 0.30
C VAL A 204 52.07 14.83 1.30
N SER A 205 51.91 13.60 1.76
CA SER A 205 52.89 12.83 2.50
C SER A 205 53.58 11.85 1.56
N VAL A 206 54.91 11.88 1.53
CA VAL A 206 55.73 11.04 0.63
C VAL A 206 56.54 10.07 1.48
N SER A 207 56.45 8.78 1.17
CA SER A 207 57.27 7.74 1.80
C SER A 207 57.99 6.94 0.72
N VAL A 208 59.28 6.67 0.92
CA VAL A 208 60.09 5.83 0.03
C VAL A 208 60.53 4.60 0.79
N ARG A 209 60.27 3.41 0.25
CA ARG A 209 60.56 2.13 0.92
C ARG A 209 61.29 1.16 0.03
N ASP A 210 62.10 0.30 0.64
CA ASP A 210 62.79 -0.80 -0.04
C ASP A 210 61.81 -1.85 -0.56
N THR A 211 61.96 -2.28 -1.81
CA THR A 211 61.05 -3.25 -2.44
C THR A 211 61.23 -4.67 -1.91
N ALA A 212 62.44 -5.03 -1.49
CA ALA A 212 62.74 -6.33 -0.90
C ALA A 212 62.43 -6.35 0.61
N THR A 213 62.50 -5.19 1.27
CA THR A 213 62.17 -5.03 2.70
C THR A 213 61.21 -3.85 2.90
N PRO A 214 59.89 -4.02 2.65
CA PRO A 214 58.91 -2.93 2.65
C PRO A 214 58.69 -2.22 4.00
N PHE A 215 59.37 -2.65 5.06
CA PHE A 215 59.39 -2.02 6.38
C PHE A 215 60.54 -1.03 6.55
N ALA A 216 61.55 -1.06 5.67
CA ALA A 216 62.65 -0.12 5.68
C ALA A 216 62.26 1.14 4.89
N GLU A 217 62.03 2.24 5.62
CA GLU A 217 61.84 3.56 5.04
C GLU A 217 63.18 4.24 4.80
N VAL A 218 63.30 4.93 3.68
CA VAL A 218 64.50 5.61 3.24
C VAL A 218 64.26 7.11 3.27
N GLU A 219 65.12 7.80 3.99
CA GLU A 219 65.12 9.25 4.02
C GLU A 219 65.65 9.80 2.69
N VAL A 220 64.87 10.68 2.09
CA VAL A 220 65.16 11.33 0.81
C VAL A 220 64.77 12.79 0.92
N ASP A 221 65.38 13.63 0.09
CA ASP A 221 64.93 15.00 -0.05
C ASP A 221 63.68 15.02 -0.91
N VAL A 222 62.58 15.53 -0.35
CA VAL A 222 61.28 15.64 -1.02
C VAL A 222 61.00 17.10 -1.33
N THR A 223 60.73 17.41 -2.60
CA THR A 223 60.26 18.72 -3.05
C THR A 223 58.90 18.57 -3.71
N ILE A 224 57.95 19.44 -3.37
CA ILE A 224 56.58 19.44 -3.93
C ILE A 224 56.45 20.68 -4.81
N PRO A 225 56.84 20.63 -6.10
CA PRO A 225 56.84 21.81 -6.97
C PRO A 225 55.44 22.28 -7.36
N ASN A 226 54.42 21.42 -7.36
CA ASN A 226 53.04 21.77 -7.67
C ASN A 226 52.06 20.69 -7.18
N ALA A 227 50.76 20.90 -7.41
CA ALA A 227 49.68 20.03 -6.92
C ALA A 227 49.57 18.65 -7.59
N THR A 228 50.38 18.36 -8.61
CA THR A 228 50.31 17.10 -9.38
C THR A 228 51.62 16.34 -9.45
N THR A 229 52.74 16.92 -8.97
CA THR A 229 54.06 16.31 -9.06
C THR A 229 54.85 16.45 -7.76
N VAL A 230 55.69 15.46 -7.49
CA VAL A 230 56.68 15.42 -6.41
C VAL A 230 58.04 15.11 -7.02
N VAL A 231 59.09 15.76 -6.54
CA VAL A 231 60.48 15.43 -6.88
C VAL A 231 61.14 14.81 -5.66
N ILE A 232 61.73 13.64 -5.83
CA ILE A 232 62.57 12.99 -4.80
C ILE A 232 64.02 13.01 -5.25
N ALA A 233 64.94 13.31 -4.34
CA ALA A 233 66.37 13.29 -4.60
C ALA A 233 67.12 12.38 -3.59
N PHE A 234 68.12 11.67 -4.11
CA PHE A 234 69.00 10.79 -3.35
C PHE A 234 70.43 11.34 -3.39
N ASN A 235 71.13 11.26 -2.26
CA ASN A 235 72.57 11.59 -2.19
C ASN A 235 73.44 10.64 -3.03
N THR A 236 72.97 9.41 -3.28
CA THR A 236 73.60 8.45 -4.20
C THR A 236 72.50 7.75 -4.98
N ALA A 237 72.66 7.64 -6.30
CA ALA A 237 71.65 7.03 -7.16
C ALA A 237 71.37 5.57 -6.72
N PRO A 238 70.11 5.22 -6.43
CA PRO A 238 69.77 3.86 -6.07
C PRO A 238 69.92 2.93 -7.28
N VAL A 239 70.09 1.64 -7.00
CA VAL A 239 69.98 0.61 -8.04
C VAL A 239 68.54 0.60 -8.56
N ALA A 240 68.37 0.36 -9.87
CA ALA A 240 67.05 0.21 -10.48
C ALA A 240 66.18 -0.82 -9.71
N ASN A 241 64.91 -0.49 -9.54
CA ASN A 241 63.89 -1.28 -8.83
C ASN A 241 64.12 -1.47 -7.32
N LYS A 242 65.08 -0.76 -6.71
CA LYS A 242 65.38 -0.88 -5.29
C LYS A 242 64.31 -0.26 -4.39
N TYR A 243 63.68 0.84 -4.84
CA TYR A 243 62.75 1.61 -4.02
C TYR A 243 61.39 1.82 -4.68
N GLN A 244 60.34 1.77 -3.86
CA GLN A 244 58.97 2.13 -4.20
C GLN A 244 58.55 3.37 -3.44
N VAL A 245 57.93 4.31 -4.14
CA VAL A 245 57.43 5.56 -3.60
C VAL A 245 55.92 5.45 -3.43
N ALA A 246 55.42 5.92 -2.29
CA ALA A 246 54.00 6.16 -2.07
C ALA A 246 53.78 7.63 -1.73
N ILE A 247 52.80 8.24 -2.39
CA ILE A 247 52.40 9.64 -2.22
C ILE A 247 50.94 9.62 -1.80
N ILE A 248 50.61 10.19 -0.66
CA ILE A 248 49.24 10.24 -0.11
C ILE A 248 48.86 11.71 0.04
N GLY A 249 47.68 12.12 -0.42
CA GLY A 249 47.19 13.50 -0.30
C GLY A 249 45.72 13.60 0.03
#